data_AF-A0AAN9ARL8-F1
#
_entry.id   AF-A0AAN9ARL8-F1
#
_cell.length_a   1.000
_cell.length_b   1.000
_cell.length_c   1.000
_cell.angle_alpha   90.00
_cell.angle_beta   90.00
_cell.angle_gamma   90.00
#
_symmetry.space_group_name_H-M   'P 1'
#
loop_
_entity.id
_entity.type
_entity.pdbx_description
1 polymer ?
#
loop_
_entity_poly.entity_id
_entity_poly.type
_entity_poly.pdbx_seq_one_letter_code
_entity_poly.pdbx_strand_id
1 'polypeptide(L)'
;MVSQHCHWRTVEEWRDLNVPLSTPSNEASRMYDATLTQLAAHWDDPSVGGIHATLKQMMDADPNFVVGQAMTVGLQVMGGGTSTRLDPKLKTAVEDLVKKAEGQPNLAPAEKKHVKAVKQWADGYLKEACVTWEDILVDHPHDLLALKSAYLGYIYTGNSAQLRDSPARVLPEWSPSTPLYSFLLGMHAFGLEETNLYDRAEKQALRALELNRHDTWATHSMNHVLEMTGQQDRGIHFLRSTLDDWEVCRSLACHHWWHLALHYIEKGEYLEALEIFDSEVKSRCVKQRELFNIADAASLLFRLELEGMDVVNKWRDIQDVSESHLEDAVFAFNDLHLMMSCLGSGDKKASQHFLESLEEHVRNGQGTTRDVHSHTGLKICQALTAYKEGDFAQATDIMYPLRYDVPTLGGSHAQRDIFNIFLIVSALQSPKAEHHRKARALLAERKGLKENSPLTDRLIARVTAFA
;
A
#
# COMPACT_ATOMS: atom_id res chain seq x y z
N MET A 1 -20.45 7.25 16.45
CA MET A 1 -20.28 8.09 15.25
C MET A 1 -18.79 8.10 14.96
N VAL A 2 -18.37 7.40 13.91
CA VAL A 2 -16.96 7.12 13.58
C VAL A 2 -16.30 8.31 12.85
N SER A 3 -17.09 9.30 12.41
CA SER A 3 -16.60 10.58 11.88
C SER A 3 -16.99 11.72 12.82
N GLN A 4 -16.00 12.45 13.35
CA GLN A 4 -16.23 13.74 14.02
C GLN A 4 -16.51 14.88 13.03
N HIS A 5 -16.28 14.64 11.73
CA HIS A 5 -16.53 15.62 10.66
C HIS A 5 -17.82 15.25 9.95
N CYS A 6 -18.93 15.91 10.32
CA CYS A 6 -20.22 15.79 9.65
C CYS A 6 -20.68 17.11 9.01
N HIS A 7 -19.85 18.15 9.13
CA HIS A 7 -20.08 19.48 8.56
C HIS A 7 -19.18 19.66 7.34
N TRP A 8 -19.58 19.04 6.23
CA TRP A 8 -18.83 19.12 4.98
C TRP A 8 -18.68 20.58 4.52
N ARG A 9 -17.46 20.94 4.15
CA ARG A 9 -17.05 22.30 3.78
C ARG A 9 -17.73 22.76 2.50
N THR A 10 -18.11 24.03 2.50
CA THR A 10 -18.59 24.81 1.37
C THR A 10 -17.43 25.36 0.53
N VAL A 11 -17.76 25.94 -0.63
CA VAL A 11 -16.75 26.58 -1.50
C VAL A 11 -16.02 27.71 -0.78
N GLU A 12 -16.71 28.47 0.08
CA GLU A 12 -16.09 29.55 0.85
C GLU A 12 -15.12 29.01 1.90
N GLU A 13 -15.53 27.98 2.65
CA GLU A 13 -14.69 27.39 3.70
C GLU A 13 -13.41 26.75 3.13
N TRP A 14 -13.46 26.20 1.91
CA TRP A 14 -12.25 25.75 1.20
C TRP A 14 -11.38 26.92 0.75
N ARG A 15 -11.98 28.03 0.31
CA ARG A 15 -11.24 29.26 -0.05
C ARG A 15 -10.56 29.87 1.17
N ASP A 16 -11.21 29.87 2.33
CA ASP A 16 -10.66 30.35 3.60
C ASP A 16 -9.44 29.52 4.04
N LEU A 17 -9.38 28.25 3.65
CA LEU A 17 -8.20 27.38 3.84
C LEU A 17 -7.14 27.53 2.75
N ASN A 18 -7.30 28.52 1.86
CA ASN A 18 -6.47 28.74 0.69
C ASN A 18 -6.40 27.48 -0.21
N VAL A 19 -7.54 26.83 -0.49
CA VAL A 19 -7.65 25.73 -1.46
C VAL A 19 -8.74 26.08 -2.47
N PRO A 20 -8.40 26.61 -3.65
CA PRO A 20 -9.38 27.05 -4.62
C PRO A 20 -10.09 25.88 -5.31
N LEU A 21 -11.42 25.96 -5.40
CA LEU A 21 -12.26 25.00 -6.13
C LEU A 21 -12.91 25.68 -7.35
N SER A 22 -12.87 25.03 -8.51
CA SER A 22 -13.51 25.54 -9.74
C SER A 22 -15.04 25.57 -9.69
N THR A 23 -15.64 24.80 -8.78
CA THR A 23 -17.10 24.70 -8.67
C THR A 23 -17.71 25.92 -7.96
N PRO A 24 -18.82 26.48 -8.48
CA PRO A 24 -19.66 27.39 -7.71
C PRO A 24 -20.68 26.64 -6.82
N SER A 25 -20.77 25.31 -6.92
CA SER A 25 -21.77 24.50 -6.23
C SER A 25 -21.29 24.10 -4.84
N ASN A 26 -21.96 24.62 -3.81
CA ASN A 26 -21.75 24.17 -2.43
C ASN A 26 -22.12 22.69 -2.24
N GLU A 27 -23.02 22.14 -3.04
CA GLU A 27 -23.34 20.71 -2.99
C GLU A 27 -22.16 19.87 -3.51
N ALA A 28 -21.58 20.23 -4.65
CA ALA A 28 -20.40 19.56 -5.19
C ALA A 28 -19.20 19.67 -4.24
N SER A 29 -18.97 20.85 -3.66
CA SER A 29 -17.90 21.09 -2.68
C SER A 29 -18.06 20.26 -1.40
N ARG A 30 -19.29 20.11 -0.90
CA ARG A 30 -19.58 19.24 0.26
C ARG A 30 -19.34 17.77 -0.06
N MET A 31 -19.75 17.30 -1.24
CA MET A 31 -19.52 15.92 -1.64
C MET A 31 -18.04 15.62 -1.89
N TYR A 32 -17.28 16.61 -2.33
CA TYR A 32 -15.82 16.53 -2.39
C TYR A 32 -15.20 16.36 -1.01
N ASP A 33 -15.60 17.18 -0.04
CA ASP A 33 -15.10 17.09 1.34
C ASP A 33 -15.51 15.78 2.03
N ALA A 34 -16.74 15.32 1.80
CA ALA A 34 -17.22 14.01 2.27
C ALA A 34 -16.41 12.86 1.64
N THR A 35 -16.06 12.96 0.35
CA THR A 35 -15.23 11.96 -0.33
C THR A 35 -13.81 11.96 0.25
N LEU A 36 -13.19 13.12 0.44
CA LEU A 36 -11.87 13.23 1.08
C LEU A 36 -11.84 12.67 2.49
N THR A 37 -12.92 12.88 3.25
CA THR A 37 -13.04 12.34 4.61
C THR A 37 -13.07 10.81 4.60
N GLN A 38 -13.87 10.22 3.71
CA GLN A 38 -13.93 8.76 3.56
C GLN A 38 -12.60 8.17 3.09
N LEU A 39 -11.89 8.85 2.19
CA LEU A 39 -10.54 8.48 1.76
C LEU A 39 -9.53 8.56 2.92
N ALA A 40 -9.57 9.62 3.71
CA ALA A 40 -8.66 9.78 4.84
C ALA A 40 -8.93 8.74 5.94
N ALA A 41 -10.20 8.46 6.20
CA ALA A 41 -10.67 7.55 7.23
C ALA A 41 -10.68 6.06 6.82
N HIS A 42 -10.39 5.74 5.55
CA HIS A 42 -10.41 4.38 5.05
C HIS A 42 -11.78 3.67 5.27
N TRP A 43 -12.87 4.45 5.21
CA TRP A 43 -14.22 4.05 5.60
C TRP A 43 -15.29 4.64 4.67
N ASP A 44 -16.24 3.80 4.24
CA ASP A 44 -17.47 4.22 3.57
C ASP A 44 -18.53 4.72 4.58
N ASP A 45 -18.76 6.03 4.59
CA ASP A 45 -19.71 6.66 5.51
C ASP A 45 -21.16 6.42 5.03
N PRO A 46 -21.97 5.66 5.80
CA PRO A 46 -23.33 5.32 5.40
C PRO A 46 -24.28 6.53 5.36
N SER A 47 -23.95 7.63 6.04
CA SER A 47 -24.78 8.85 6.04
C SER A 47 -24.80 9.56 4.68
N VAL A 48 -23.77 9.32 3.86
CA VAL A 48 -23.64 9.87 2.50
C VAL A 48 -23.65 8.79 1.42
N GLY A 49 -23.94 7.54 1.80
CA GLY A 49 -24.07 6.40 0.89
C GLY A 49 -22.75 5.75 0.46
N GLY A 50 -21.63 6.05 1.13
CA GLY A 50 -20.30 5.54 0.78
C GLY A 50 -19.62 6.33 -0.35
N ILE A 51 -18.35 6.00 -0.62
CA ILE A 51 -17.50 6.81 -1.51
C ILE A 51 -18.02 6.86 -2.95
N HIS A 52 -18.61 5.78 -3.45
CA HIS A 52 -19.19 5.72 -4.79
C HIS A 52 -20.38 6.67 -4.92
N ALA A 53 -21.22 6.77 -3.89
CA ALA A 53 -22.37 7.65 -3.89
C ALA A 53 -21.95 9.12 -3.79
N THR A 54 -20.93 9.46 -3.00
CA THR A 54 -20.43 10.83 -2.91
C THR A 54 -19.75 11.29 -4.19
N LEU A 55 -18.96 10.43 -4.85
CA LEU A 55 -18.39 10.72 -6.16
C LEU A 55 -19.49 11.00 -7.21
N LYS A 56 -20.54 10.17 -7.23
CA LYS A 56 -21.68 10.37 -8.14
C LYS A 56 -22.41 11.68 -7.86
N GLN A 57 -22.77 11.93 -6.60
CA GLN A 57 -23.50 13.14 -6.20
C GLN A 57 -22.67 14.42 -6.47
N MET A 58 -21.36 14.38 -6.22
CA MET A 58 -20.45 15.47 -6.57
C MET A 58 -20.51 15.81 -8.05
N MET A 59 -20.45 14.78 -8.92
CA MET A 59 -20.46 14.97 -10.36
C MET A 59 -21.84 15.35 -10.93
N ASP A 60 -22.92 14.90 -10.29
CA ASP A 60 -24.29 15.32 -10.65
C ASP A 60 -24.53 16.80 -10.28
N ALA A 61 -24.01 17.24 -9.12
CA ALA A 61 -24.19 18.59 -8.61
C ALA A 61 -23.41 19.65 -9.40
N ASP A 62 -22.23 19.31 -9.91
CA ASP A 62 -21.52 20.14 -10.88
C ASP A 62 -20.65 19.28 -11.81
N PRO A 63 -21.16 18.97 -13.02
CA PRO A 63 -20.39 18.22 -14.00
C PRO A 63 -19.07 18.89 -14.37
N ASN A 64 -18.93 20.21 -14.22
CA ASN A 64 -17.75 21.00 -14.61
C ASN A 64 -16.68 21.15 -13.55
N PHE A 65 -16.88 20.58 -12.36
CA PHE A 65 -15.95 20.65 -11.26
C PHE A 65 -14.66 19.85 -11.52
N VAL A 66 -13.56 20.55 -11.85
CA VAL A 66 -12.35 19.92 -12.42
C VAL A 66 -11.60 19.08 -11.39
N VAL A 67 -11.33 19.60 -10.19
CA VAL A 67 -10.65 18.77 -9.17
C VAL A 67 -11.55 17.62 -8.66
N GLY A 68 -12.88 17.77 -8.69
CA GLY A 68 -13.80 16.65 -8.44
C GLY A 68 -13.66 15.54 -9.49
N GLN A 69 -13.54 15.89 -10.76
CA GLN A 69 -13.23 14.91 -11.81
C GLN A 69 -11.83 14.31 -11.66
N ALA A 70 -10.83 15.13 -11.33
CA ALA A 70 -9.46 14.67 -11.09
C ALA A 70 -9.42 13.68 -9.92
N MET A 71 -10.19 13.90 -8.85
CA MET A 71 -10.35 12.94 -7.76
C MET A 71 -11.02 11.66 -8.24
N THR A 72 -12.12 11.75 -9.00
CA THR A 72 -12.86 10.58 -9.49
C THR A 72 -12.00 9.68 -10.38
N VAL A 73 -11.34 10.27 -11.39
CA VAL A 73 -10.45 9.53 -12.31
C VAL A 73 -9.16 9.13 -11.60
N GLY A 74 -8.63 10.00 -10.74
CA GLY A 74 -7.43 9.77 -9.93
C GLY A 74 -7.54 8.52 -9.07
N LEU A 75 -8.65 8.34 -8.36
CA LEU A 75 -8.88 7.15 -7.53
C LEU A 75 -8.90 5.85 -8.36
N GLN A 76 -9.44 5.89 -9.58
CA GLN A 76 -9.44 4.71 -10.46
C GLN A 76 -8.03 4.38 -10.96
N VAL A 77 -7.24 5.37 -11.40
CA VAL A 77 -5.87 5.11 -11.88
C VAL A 77 -4.89 4.75 -10.77
N MET A 78 -5.10 5.28 -9.55
CA MET A 78 -4.27 4.97 -8.39
C MET A 78 -4.62 3.62 -7.74
N GLY A 79 -5.83 3.11 -7.95
CA GLY A 79 -6.30 1.86 -7.33
C GLY A 79 -5.59 0.59 -7.81
N GLY A 80 -4.92 0.64 -8.96
CA GLY A 80 -4.03 -0.44 -9.45
C GLY A 80 -4.71 -1.70 -10.00
N GLY A 81 -6.01 -1.88 -9.77
CA GLY A 81 -6.78 -3.04 -10.27
C GLY A 81 -7.15 -2.97 -11.76
N THR A 82 -6.71 -1.93 -12.46
CA THR A 82 -6.76 -1.81 -13.92
C THR A 82 -5.80 -0.68 -14.37
N SER A 83 -5.65 -0.49 -15.68
CA SER A 83 -4.83 0.59 -16.26
C SER A 83 -5.46 1.14 -17.54
N THR A 84 -5.00 2.32 -17.98
CA THR A 84 -5.40 2.91 -19.28
C THR A 84 -4.99 2.07 -20.49
N ARG A 85 -4.08 1.10 -20.30
CA ARG A 85 -3.72 0.10 -21.31
C ARG A 85 -4.81 -0.96 -21.48
N LEU A 86 -5.43 -1.39 -20.38
CA LEU A 86 -6.41 -2.47 -20.37
C LEU A 86 -7.86 -1.98 -20.45
N ASP A 87 -8.14 -0.78 -19.93
CA ASP A 87 -9.49 -0.21 -19.90
C ASP A 87 -9.60 1.04 -20.81
N PRO A 88 -10.20 0.90 -22.01
CA PRO A 88 -10.46 2.02 -22.91
C PRO A 88 -11.36 3.11 -22.30
N LYS A 89 -12.24 2.76 -21.36
CA LYS A 89 -13.11 3.74 -20.68
C LYS A 89 -12.28 4.60 -19.73
N LEU A 90 -11.39 3.99 -18.95
CA LEU A 90 -10.47 4.72 -18.09
C LEU A 90 -9.54 5.63 -18.90
N LYS A 91 -9.01 5.13 -20.03
CA LYS A 91 -8.22 5.95 -20.96
C LYS A 91 -9.01 7.17 -21.45
N THR A 92 -10.25 6.95 -21.91
CA THR A 92 -11.13 8.04 -22.36
C THR A 92 -11.42 9.03 -21.24
N ALA A 93 -11.65 8.55 -20.02
CA ALA A 93 -11.90 9.40 -18.85
C ALA A 93 -10.69 10.31 -18.51
N VAL A 94 -9.46 9.80 -18.62
CA VAL A 94 -8.24 10.60 -18.45
C VAL A 94 -8.10 11.64 -19.57
N GLU A 95 -8.37 11.27 -20.82
CA GLU A 95 -8.31 12.20 -21.96
C GLU A 95 -9.37 13.33 -21.84
N ASP A 96 -10.58 12.98 -21.41
CA ASP A 96 -11.67 13.95 -21.26
C ASP A 96 -11.45 14.88 -20.06
N LEU A 97 -10.86 14.38 -18.96
CA LEU A 97 -10.42 15.22 -17.84
C LEU A 97 -9.45 16.31 -18.32
N VAL A 98 -8.48 15.94 -19.15
CA VAL A 98 -7.47 16.88 -19.69
C VAL A 98 -8.12 17.91 -20.60
N LYS A 99 -8.91 17.48 -21.58
CA LYS A 99 -9.64 18.38 -22.49
C LYS A 99 -10.52 19.36 -21.73
N LYS A 100 -11.18 18.88 -20.66
CA LYS A 100 -12.06 19.72 -19.85
C LYS A 100 -11.28 20.80 -19.10
N ALA A 101 -10.14 20.45 -18.53
CA ALA A 101 -9.27 21.41 -17.85
C ALA A 101 -8.74 22.48 -18.82
N GLU A 102 -8.35 22.07 -20.04
CA GLU A 102 -7.91 22.97 -21.10
C GLU A 102 -9.02 23.92 -21.58
N GLY A 103 -10.27 23.46 -21.57
CA GLY A 103 -11.45 24.25 -21.92
C GLY A 103 -11.86 25.31 -20.88
N GLN A 104 -11.22 25.37 -19.70
CA GLN A 104 -11.53 26.32 -18.64
C GLN A 104 -10.40 27.35 -18.44
N PRO A 105 -10.45 28.53 -19.09
CA PRO A 105 -9.32 29.47 -19.12
C PRO A 105 -8.94 30.01 -17.73
N ASN A 106 -9.92 30.16 -16.84
CA ASN A 106 -9.73 30.71 -15.49
C ASN A 106 -9.50 29.63 -14.42
N LEU A 107 -9.22 28.38 -14.82
CA LEU A 107 -8.97 27.30 -13.88
C LEU A 107 -7.72 27.58 -13.03
N ALA A 108 -7.82 27.38 -11.72
CA ALA A 108 -6.75 27.66 -10.77
C ALA A 108 -5.49 26.83 -11.08
N PRO A 109 -4.27 27.37 -10.85
CA PRO A 109 -3.03 26.63 -11.07
C PRO A 109 -2.97 25.27 -10.34
N ALA A 110 -3.48 25.20 -9.11
CA ALA A 110 -3.56 23.96 -8.33
C ALA A 110 -4.41 22.88 -9.02
N GLU A 111 -5.61 23.23 -9.50
CA GLU A 111 -6.48 22.27 -10.20
C GLU A 111 -5.87 21.77 -11.51
N LYS A 112 -5.15 22.64 -12.25
CA LYS A 112 -4.37 22.22 -13.43
C LYS A 112 -3.27 21.23 -13.06
N LYS A 113 -2.59 21.43 -11.93
CA LYS A 113 -1.57 20.50 -11.42
C LYS A 113 -2.19 19.14 -11.03
N HIS A 114 -3.38 19.09 -10.41
CA HIS A 114 -4.08 17.83 -10.16
C HIS A 114 -4.34 17.04 -11.44
N VAL A 115 -4.87 17.69 -12.47
CA VAL A 115 -5.13 17.06 -13.78
C VAL A 115 -3.84 16.54 -14.41
N LYS A 116 -2.78 17.35 -14.38
CA LYS A 116 -1.45 16.97 -14.85
C LYS A 116 -0.92 15.74 -14.10
N ALA A 117 -1.02 15.70 -12.78
CA ALA A 117 -0.52 14.59 -11.98
C ALA A 117 -1.30 13.29 -12.23
N VAL A 118 -2.64 13.35 -12.36
CA VAL A 118 -3.47 12.20 -12.73
C VAL A 118 -3.08 11.66 -14.11
N LYS A 119 -2.85 12.54 -15.10
CA LYS A 119 -2.34 12.15 -16.43
C LYS A 119 -0.97 11.48 -16.32
N GLN A 120 -0.02 12.09 -15.60
CA GLN A 120 1.32 11.54 -15.41
C GLN A 120 1.26 10.13 -14.80
N TRP A 121 0.45 9.95 -13.76
CA TRP A 121 0.23 8.65 -13.14
C TRP A 121 -0.34 7.63 -14.13
N ALA A 122 -1.39 8.01 -14.86
CA ALA A 122 -2.05 7.15 -15.85
C ALA A 122 -1.12 6.73 -17.00
N ASP A 123 -0.07 7.52 -17.28
CA ASP A 123 0.94 7.26 -18.29
C ASP A 123 2.17 6.50 -17.75
N GLY A 124 2.21 6.16 -16.45
CA GLY A 124 3.30 5.41 -15.78
C GLY A 124 4.38 6.27 -15.10
N TYR A 125 4.23 7.60 -15.06
CA TYR A 125 5.18 8.55 -14.49
C TYR A 125 4.85 8.90 -13.03
N LEU A 126 4.88 7.88 -12.16
CA LEU A 126 4.46 8.00 -10.75
C LEU A 126 5.29 9.03 -9.97
N LYS A 127 6.62 9.04 -10.16
CA LYS A 127 7.50 9.99 -9.45
C LYS A 127 7.20 11.43 -9.86
N GLU A 128 6.98 11.67 -11.14
CA GLU A 128 6.65 12.98 -11.69
C GLU A 128 5.26 13.46 -11.24
N ALA A 129 4.29 12.54 -11.13
CA ALA A 129 2.99 12.85 -10.54
C ALA A 129 3.13 13.30 -9.07
N CYS A 130 3.94 12.60 -8.27
CA CYS A 130 4.21 12.97 -6.88
C CYS A 130 4.84 14.36 -6.76
N VAL A 131 5.83 14.68 -7.61
CA VAL A 131 6.44 16.03 -7.64
C VAL A 131 5.40 17.09 -7.99
N THR A 132 4.52 16.83 -8.95
CA THR A 132 3.45 17.76 -9.33
C THR A 132 2.46 18.00 -8.17
N TRP A 133 2.14 16.99 -7.36
CA TRP A 133 1.32 17.18 -6.15
C TRP A 133 2.07 17.89 -5.02
N GLU A 134 3.37 17.62 -4.81
CA GLU A 134 4.19 18.39 -3.86
C GLU A 134 4.21 19.88 -4.22
N ASP A 135 4.30 20.20 -5.51
CA ASP A 135 4.23 21.58 -5.99
C ASP A 135 2.90 22.26 -5.66
N ILE A 136 1.82 21.51 -5.40
CA ILE A 136 0.55 22.08 -4.92
C ILE A 136 0.67 22.40 -3.43
N LEU A 137 1.23 21.48 -2.65
CA LEU A 137 1.34 21.58 -1.18
C LEU A 137 2.22 22.72 -0.71
N VAL A 138 3.14 23.21 -1.54
CA VAL A 138 3.95 24.40 -1.26
C VAL A 138 3.08 25.65 -1.13
N ASP A 139 2.08 25.81 -2.01
CA ASP A 139 1.19 26.98 -2.04
C ASP A 139 -0.11 26.74 -1.26
N HIS A 140 -0.53 25.48 -1.18
CA HIS A 140 -1.83 25.03 -0.64
C HIS A 140 -1.64 23.87 0.37
N PRO A 141 -1.07 24.13 1.56
CA PRO A 141 -0.72 23.08 2.53
C PRO A 141 -1.94 22.33 3.09
N HIS A 142 -3.15 22.88 2.95
CA HIS A 142 -4.42 22.25 3.33
C HIS A 142 -5.05 21.37 2.23
N ASP A 143 -4.41 21.27 1.06
CA ASP A 143 -4.88 20.40 -0.02
C ASP A 143 -4.62 18.92 0.30
N LEU A 144 -5.57 18.32 1.01
CA LEU A 144 -5.47 16.94 1.44
C LEU A 144 -5.50 15.94 0.28
N LEU A 145 -6.13 16.29 -0.85
CA LEU A 145 -6.12 15.42 -2.03
C LEU A 145 -4.70 15.30 -2.57
N ALA A 146 -4.00 16.44 -2.75
CA ALA A 146 -2.62 16.44 -3.22
C ALA A 146 -1.71 15.67 -2.26
N LEU A 147 -1.88 15.90 -0.95
CA LEU A 147 -1.11 15.20 0.07
C LEU A 147 -1.34 13.69 0.02
N LYS A 148 -2.60 13.23 0.04
CA LYS A 148 -2.92 11.80 0.00
C LYS A 148 -2.46 11.14 -1.30
N SER A 149 -2.60 11.81 -2.43
CA SER A 149 -2.15 11.29 -3.73
C SER A 149 -0.63 11.16 -3.82
N ALA A 150 0.12 12.19 -3.41
CA ALA A 150 1.59 12.12 -3.33
C ALA A 150 2.03 11.02 -2.36
N TYR A 151 1.41 10.98 -1.18
CA TYR A 151 1.71 10.02 -0.14
C TYR A 151 1.48 8.56 -0.58
N LEU A 152 0.37 8.30 -1.27
CA LEU A 152 0.11 6.99 -1.87
C LEU A 152 1.16 6.62 -2.92
N GLY A 153 1.57 7.59 -3.75
CA GLY A 153 2.67 7.41 -4.68
C GLY A 153 3.97 7.01 -3.99
N TYR A 154 4.30 7.63 -2.85
CA TYR A 154 5.49 7.26 -2.07
C TYR A 154 5.42 5.85 -1.48
N ILE A 155 4.23 5.36 -1.12
CA ILE A 155 4.05 3.96 -0.73
C ILE A 155 4.35 3.05 -1.92
N TYR A 156 3.84 3.35 -3.12
CA TYR A 156 4.05 2.51 -4.30
C TYR A 156 5.45 2.59 -4.90
N THR A 157 6.23 3.64 -4.62
CA THR A 157 7.61 3.78 -5.11
C THR A 157 8.67 3.55 -4.02
N GLY A 158 8.26 3.28 -2.78
CA GLY A 158 9.15 2.99 -1.65
C GLY A 158 9.93 4.20 -1.14
N ASN A 159 9.36 5.39 -1.28
CA ASN A 159 10.00 6.66 -0.99
C ASN A 159 9.82 7.06 0.49
N SER A 160 10.44 6.32 1.41
CA SER A 160 10.24 6.50 2.86
C SER A 160 10.60 7.89 3.38
N ALA A 161 11.62 8.55 2.83
CA ALA A 161 11.95 9.93 3.22
C ALA A 161 10.80 10.89 2.92
N GLN A 162 10.14 10.74 1.77
CA GLN A 162 9.00 11.56 1.38
C GLN A 162 7.73 11.23 2.19
N LEU A 163 7.52 9.96 2.58
CA LEU A 163 6.46 9.57 3.52
C LEU A 163 6.57 10.33 4.85
N ARG A 164 7.80 10.61 5.32
CA ARG A 164 8.04 11.45 6.50
C ARG A 164 7.91 12.94 6.17
N ASP A 165 8.64 13.40 5.16
CA ASP A 165 8.90 14.82 4.94
C ASP A 165 7.67 15.56 4.40
N SER A 166 6.82 14.91 3.61
CA SER A 166 5.63 15.52 3.01
C SER A 166 4.57 15.90 4.06
N PRO A 167 4.07 14.98 4.93
CA PRO A 167 3.23 15.35 6.07
C PRO A 167 3.92 16.34 7.02
N ALA A 168 5.22 16.18 7.29
CA ALA A 168 5.97 17.09 8.16
C ALA A 168 6.03 18.52 7.63
N ARG A 169 6.05 18.71 6.31
CA ARG A 169 6.08 20.02 5.66
C ARG A 169 4.79 20.80 5.87
N VAL A 170 3.64 20.14 5.78
CA VAL A 170 2.33 20.80 5.89
C VAL A 170 1.84 20.90 7.33
N LEU A 171 2.30 20.02 8.23
CA LEU A 171 1.87 19.96 9.63
C LEU A 171 1.83 21.30 10.39
N PRO A 172 2.81 22.22 10.24
CA PRO A 172 2.79 23.53 10.92
C PRO A 172 1.62 24.43 10.53
N GLU A 173 1.05 24.23 9.34
CA GLU A 173 -0.08 25.02 8.81
C GLU A 173 -1.42 24.48 9.31
N TRP A 174 -1.44 23.25 9.84
CA TRP A 174 -2.64 22.60 10.34
C TRP A 174 -2.80 22.77 11.86
N SER A 175 -4.05 22.77 12.31
CA SER A 175 -4.40 22.88 13.74
C SER A 175 -5.25 21.68 14.19
N PRO A 176 -5.32 21.38 15.51
CA PRO A 176 -6.24 20.38 16.04
C PRO A 176 -7.73 20.66 15.74
N SER A 177 -8.09 21.91 15.45
CA SER A 177 -9.45 22.29 15.01
C SER A 177 -9.70 22.11 13.52
N THR A 178 -8.65 21.93 12.71
CA THR A 178 -8.78 21.66 11.28
C THR A 178 -9.35 20.24 11.09
N PRO A 179 -10.46 20.05 10.36
CA PRO A 179 -10.98 18.72 10.08
C PRO A 179 -9.89 17.81 9.49
N LEU A 180 -9.92 16.53 9.87
CA LEU A 180 -8.98 15.50 9.41
C LEU A 180 -7.54 15.62 9.94
N TYR A 181 -7.28 16.49 10.92
CA TYR A 181 -5.95 16.64 11.53
C TYR A 181 -5.39 15.35 12.13
N SER A 182 -6.22 14.48 12.74
CA SER A 182 -5.74 13.20 13.27
C SER A 182 -5.08 12.35 12.17
N PHE A 183 -5.71 12.30 10.98
CA PHE A 183 -5.23 11.47 9.88
C PHE A 183 -3.90 11.99 9.32
N LEU A 184 -3.69 13.31 9.34
CA LEU A 184 -2.39 13.91 9.03
C LEU A 184 -1.32 13.49 10.04
N LEU A 185 -1.65 13.48 11.34
CA LEU A 185 -0.74 12.97 12.36
C LEU A 185 -0.44 11.48 12.15
N GLY A 186 -1.45 10.67 11.82
CA GLY A 186 -1.28 9.27 11.45
C GLY A 186 -0.32 9.09 10.26
N MET A 187 -0.50 9.86 9.18
CA MET A 187 0.41 9.82 8.02
C MET A 187 1.85 10.18 8.42
N HIS A 188 2.02 11.20 9.24
CA HIS A 188 3.35 11.55 9.76
C HIS A 188 3.93 10.46 10.67
N ALA A 189 3.11 9.80 11.49
CA ALA A 189 3.55 8.69 12.35
C ALA A 189 4.10 7.53 11.51
N PHE A 190 3.39 7.13 10.45
CA PHE A 190 3.87 6.11 9.52
C PHE A 190 5.16 6.53 8.81
N GLY A 191 5.26 7.77 8.33
CA GLY A 191 6.50 8.27 7.72
C GLY A 191 7.70 8.27 8.68
N LEU A 192 7.48 8.59 9.96
CA LEU A 192 8.50 8.46 11.01
C LEU A 192 8.92 7.00 11.20
N GLU A 193 7.97 6.07 11.20
CA GLU A 193 8.24 4.64 11.33
C GLU A 193 9.03 4.08 10.14
N GLU A 194 8.60 4.40 8.92
CA GLU A 194 9.29 3.99 7.68
C GLU A 194 10.69 4.62 7.53
N THR A 195 11.06 5.58 8.40
CA THR A 195 12.40 6.14 8.50
C THR A 195 13.13 5.76 9.80
N ASN A 196 12.68 4.68 10.45
CA ASN A 196 13.25 4.08 11.66
C ASN A 196 13.23 4.99 12.91
N LEU A 197 12.38 6.02 12.93
CA LEU A 197 12.19 6.93 14.08
C LEU A 197 11.07 6.43 15.00
N TYR A 198 11.17 5.16 15.42
CA TYR A 198 10.10 4.41 16.10
C TYR A 198 9.54 5.10 17.34
N ASP A 199 10.38 5.61 18.24
CA ASP A 199 9.91 6.33 19.46
C ASP A 199 9.08 7.58 19.13
N ARG A 200 9.40 8.25 18.03
CA ARG A 200 8.66 9.44 17.58
C ARG A 200 7.37 9.03 16.88
N ALA A 201 7.42 7.97 16.08
CA ALA A 201 6.26 7.40 15.42
C ALA A 201 5.21 6.94 16.43
N GLU A 202 5.60 6.22 17.48
CA GLU A 202 4.70 5.73 18.52
C GLU A 202 3.97 6.90 19.20
N LYS A 203 4.70 7.93 19.64
CA LYS A 203 4.13 9.13 20.26
C LYS A 203 3.15 9.85 19.34
N GLN A 204 3.49 9.95 18.06
CA GLN A 204 2.66 10.63 17.06
C GLN A 204 1.38 9.83 16.76
N ALA A 205 1.48 8.50 16.65
CA ALA A 205 0.34 7.62 16.46
C ALA A 205 -0.61 7.67 17.67
N LEU A 206 -0.08 7.61 18.90
CA LEU A 206 -0.88 7.77 20.12
C LEU A 206 -1.61 9.11 20.13
N ARG A 207 -0.92 10.20 19.74
CA ARG A 207 -1.55 11.51 19.69
C ARG A 207 -2.71 11.56 18.69
N ALA A 208 -2.57 10.92 17.53
CA ALA A 208 -3.64 10.80 16.55
C ALA A 208 -4.84 10.02 17.12
N LEU A 209 -4.58 8.89 17.78
CA LEU A 209 -5.61 8.03 18.39
C LEU A 209 -6.31 8.69 19.59
N GLU A 210 -5.62 9.52 20.37
CA GLU A 210 -6.23 10.35 21.42
C GLU A 210 -7.26 11.34 20.86
N LEU A 211 -6.99 11.91 19.68
CA LEU A 211 -7.91 12.83 19.01
C LEU A 211 -9.05 12.07 18.33
N ASN A 212 -8.73 10.94 17.72
CA ASN A 212 -9.67 10.09 17.01
C ASN A 212 -9.26 8.61 17.13
N ARG A 213 -9.91 7.87 18.03
CA ARG A 213 -9.70 6.43 18.21
C ARG A 213 -9.96 5.59 16.96
N HIS A 214 -10.76 6.10 16.01
CA HIS A 214 -11.04 5.44 14.73
C HIS A 214 -10.06 5.82 13.62
N ASP A 215 -8.95 6.48 13.96
CA ASP A 215 -7.88 6.77 13.01
C ASP A 215 -7.10 5.50 12.66
N THR A 216 -7.56 4.80 11.62
CA THR A 216 -6.99 3.51 11.25
C THR A 216 -5.64 3.59 10.58
N TRP A 217 -5.25 4.76 10.06
CA TRP A 217 -3.88 4.98 9.63
C TRP A 217 -2.94 5.14 10.83
N ALA A 218 -3.40 5.76 11.93
CA ALA A 218 -2.64 5.80 13.17
C ALA A 218 -2.53 4.42 13.85
N THR A 219 -3.62 3.63 13.88
CA THR A 219 -3.57 2.23 14.31
C THR A 219 -2.58 1.42 13.47
N HIS A 220 -2.63 1.59 12.14
CA HIS A 220 -1.68 0.98 11.22
C HIS A 220 -0.22 1.36 11.55
N SER A 221 0.04 2.64 11.76
CA SER A 221 1.37 3.15 12.13
C SER A 221 1.88 2.56 13.45
N MET A 222 1.01 2.43 14.45
CA MET A 222 1.33 1.81 15.73
C MET A 222 1.71 0.33 15.55
N ASN A 223 0.92 -0.43 14.78
CA ASN A 223 1.23 -1.84 14.49
C ASN A 223 2.58 -2.00 13.81
N HIS A 224 2.87 -1.11 12.87
CA HIS A 224 4.15 -0.99 12.19
C HIS A 224 5.31 -0.81 13.18
N VAL A 225 5.21 0.15 14.11
CA VAL A 225 6.21 0.35 15.16
C VAL A 225 6.39 -0.93 15.99
N LEU A 226 5.31 -1.54 16.47
CA LEU A 226 5.37 -2.72 17.32
C LEU A 226 5.94 -3.94 16.58
N GLU A 227 5.64 -4.10 15.30
CA GLU A 227 6.20 -5.15 14.45
C GLU A 227 7.70 -4.95 14.22
N MET A 228 8.10 -3.76 13.78
CA MET A 228 9.50 -3.48 13.40
C MET A 228 10.44 -3.41 14.60
N THR A 229 9.94 -3.06 15.79
CA THR A 229 10.70 -3.11 17.05
C THR A 229 10.65 -4.46 17.75
N GLY A 230 9.94 -5.44 17.19
CA GLY A 230 9.89 -6.79 17.75
C GLY A 230 9.12 -6.86 19.06
N GLN A 231 8.00 -6.17 19.18
CA GLN A 231 7.17 -6.11 20.39
C GLN A 231 5.86 -6.88 20.18
N GLN A 232 5.97 -8.17 19.83
CA GLN A 232 4.85 -8.99 19.36
C GLN A 232 3.72 -9.07 20.40
N ASP A 233 4.02 -9.28 21.68
CA ASP A 233 3.00 -9.36 22.73
C ASP A 233 2.23 -8.05 22.91
N ARG A 234 2.94 -6.91 22.81
CA ARG A 234 2.30 -5.59 22.85
C ARG A 234 1.43 -5.36 21.62
N GLY A 235 1.90 -5.77 20.44
CA GLY A 235 1.16 -5.67 19.18
C GLY A 235 -0.12 -6.50 19.19
N ILE A 236 -0.04 -7.76 19.62
CA ILE A 236 -1.20 -8.64 19.79
C ILE A 236 -2.20 -8.03 20.78
N HIS A 237 -1.71 -7.56 21.94
CA HIS A 237 -2.58 -6.94 22.94
C HIS A 237 -3.27 -5.69 22.40
N PHE A 238 -2.51 -4.78 21.77
CA PHE A 238 -3.04 -3.55 21.19
C PHE A 238 -4.15 -3.86 20.19
N LEU A 239 -3.85 -4.62 19.14
CA LEU A 239 -4.80 -4.97 18.08
C LEU A 239 -6.09 -5.63 18.61
N ARG A 240 -5.96 -6.58 19.55
CA ARG A 240 -7.12 -7.24 20.15
C ARG A 240 -7.92 -6.32 21.06
N SER A 241 -7.27 -5.44 21.82
CA SER A 241 -7.93 -4.54 22.76
C SER A 241 -8.67 -3.38 22.08
N THR A 242 -8.28 -3.02 20.86
CA THR A 242 -8.87 -1.92 20.08
C THR A 242 -9.68 -2.40 18.88
N LEU A 243 -10.10 -3.67 18.85
CA LEU A 243 -10.76 -4.31 17.70
C LEU A 243 -11.95 -3.48 17.18
N ASP A 244 -12.85 -3.08 18.08
CA ASP A 244 -14.05 -2.30 17.77
C ASP A 244 -13.74 -0.92 17.16
N ASP A 245 -12.51 -0.42 17.35
CA ASP A 245 -12.12 0.90 16.86
C ASP A 245 -11.67 0.88 15.41
N TRP A 246 -10.94 -0.17 14.99
CA TRP A 246 -10.35 -0.25 13.66
C TRP A 246 -11.09 -1.18 12.69
N GLU A 247 -11.83 -2.16 13.17
CA GLU A 247 -12.53 -3.12 12.30
C GLU A 247 -13.61 -2.45 11.42
N VAL A 248 -14.16 -1.34 11.90
CA VAL A 248 -15.16 -0.54 11.16
C VAL A 248 -14.58 0.09 9.89
N CYS A 249 -13.27 0.29 9.80
CA CYS A 249 -12.61 0.84 8.62
C CYS A 249 -12.29 -0.27 7.61
N ARG A 250 -13.28 -0.57 6.77
CA ARG A 250 -13.27 -1.71 5.84
C ARG A 250 -11.99 -1.86 5.02
N SER A 251 -11.41 -0.77 4.51
CA SER A 251 -10.28 -0.86 3.57
C SER A 251 -8.92 -1.18 4.23
N LEU A 252 -8.78 -0.99 5.55
CA LEU A 252 -7.56 -1.35 6.30
C LEU A 252 -7.77 -2.49 7.30
N ALA A 253 -9.02 -2.87 7.59
CA ALA A 253 -9.31 -3.94 8.54
C ALA A 253 -8.63 -5.27 8.16
N CYS A 254 -8.62 -5.65 6.87
CA CYS A 254 -7.89 -6.84 6.41
C CYS A 254 -6.40 -6.75 6.74
N HIS A 255 -5.81 -5.58 6.54
CA HIS A 255 -4.38 -5.34 6.77
C HIS A 255 -4.02 -5.34 8.26
N HIS A 256 -4.90 -4.86 9.15
CA HIS A 256 -4.69 -5.00 10.60
C HIS A 256 -4.77 -6.45 11.07
N TRP A 257 -5.69 -7.25 10.50
CA TRP A 257 -5.70 -8.69 10.73
C TRP A 257 -4.44 -9.37 10.20
N TRP A 258 -3.93 -8.92 9.06
CA TRP A 258 -2.65 -9.37 8.52
C TRP A 258 -1.49 -9.10 9.49
N HIS A 259 -1.39 -7.88 10.06
CA HIS A 259 -0.40 -7.57 11.10
C HIS A 259 -0.56 -8.45 12.35
N LEU A 260 -1.79 -8.70 12.79
CA LEU A 260 -2.02 -9.58 13.93
C LEU A 260 -1.47 -10.98 13.66
N ALA A 261 -1.73 -11.52 12.46
CA ALA A 261 -1.17 -12.81 12.03
C ALA A 261 0.36 -12.79 11.95
N LEU A 262 0.98 -11.68 11.53
CA LEU A 262 2.45 -11.56 11.53
C LEU A 262 3.06 -11.73 12.92
N HIS A 263 2.48 -11.11 13.95
CA HIS A 263 2.98 -11.27 15.32
C HIS A 263 2.94 -12.74 15.77
N TYR A 264 1.89 -13.47 15.40
CA TYR A 264 1.76 -14.90 15.68
C TYR A 264 2.80 -15.74 14.91
N ILE A 265 3.01 -15.47 13.61
CA ILE A 265 4.06 -16.12 12.80
C ILE A 265 5.45 -15.86 13.39
N GLU A 266 5.72 -14.62 13.78
CA GLU A 266 6.99 -14.20 14.38
C GLU A 266 7.26 -15.01 15.66
N LYS A 267 6.24 -15.25 16.50
CA LYS A 267 6.32 -16.10 17.71
C LYS A 267 6.36 -17.61 17.45
N GLY A 268 6.00 -18.07 16.25
CA GLY A 268 5.87 -19.49 15.94
C GLY A 268 4.50 -20.09 16.32
N GLU A 269 3.52 -19.24 16.60
CA GLU A 269 2.13 -19.57 16.95
C GLU A 269 1.30 -19.71 15.65
N TYR A 270 1.61 -20.73 14.84
CA TYR A 270 1.10 -20.82 13.47
C TYR A 270 -0.38 -21.17 13.37
N LEU A 271 -0.96 -21.84 14.37
CA LEU A 271 -2.38 -22.22 14.34
C LEU A 271 -3.27 -20.99 14.47
N GLU A 272 -2.89 -20.06 15.33
CA GLU A 272 -3.51 -18.76 15.54
C GLU A 272 -3.43 -17.91 14.26
N ALA A 273 -2.26 -17.90 13.61
CA ALA A 273 -2.09 -17.20 12.33
C ALA A 273 -2.96 -17.82 11.22
N LEU A 274 -3.08 -19.15 11.16
CA LEU A 274 -3.94 -19.85 10.20
C LEU A 274 -5.43 -19.61 10.45
N GLU A 275 -5.85 -19.53 11.72
CA GLU A 275 -7.23 -19.18 12.08
C GLU A 275 -7.58 -17.77 11.59
N ILE A 276 -6.72 -16.78 11.86
CA ILE A 276 -6.90 -15.40 11.38
C ILE A 276 -6.90 -15.35 9.85
N PHE A 277 -6.01 -16.12 9.20
CA PHE A 277 -5.99 -16.22 7.75
C PHE A 277 -7.35 -16.70 7.21
N ASP A 278 -7.90 -17.78 7.76
CA ASP A 278 -9.15 -18.37 7.26
C ASP A 278 -10.38 -17.50 7.57
N SER A 279 -10.51 -17.01 8.80
CA SER A 279 -11.72 -16.28 9.23
C SER A 279 -11.73 -14.83 8.73
N GLU A 280 -10.56 -14.18 8.68
CA GLU A 280 -10.49 -12.75 8.43
C GLU A 280 -9.91 -12.39 7.07
N VAL A 281 -8.66 -12.79 6.81
CA VAL A 281 -7.89 -12.32 5.64
C VAL A 281 -8.44 -12.92 4.35
N LYS A 282 -8.52 -14.25 4.27
CA LYS A 282 -9.08 -14.97 3.10
C LYS A 282 -10.54 -14.59 2.87
N SER A 283 -11.35 -14.55 3.94
CA SER A 283 -12.76 -14.17 3.88
C SER A 283 -12.97 -12.79 3.25
N ARG A 284 -12.17 -11.79 3.63
CA ARG A 284 -12.21 -10.43 3.05
C ARG A 284 -11.66 -10.41 1.63
N CYS A 285 -10.51 -11.06 1.40
CA CYS A 285 -9.90 -11.19 0.08
C CYS A 285 -10.88 -11.76 -0.96
N VAL A 286 -11.53 -12.89 -0.66
CA VAL A 286 -12.47 -13.54 -1.59
C VAL A 286 -13.74 -12.71 -1.83
N LYS A 287 -14.25 -12.03 -0.80
CA LYS A 287 -15.46 -11.20 -0.90
C LYS A 287 -15.22 -9.90 -1.65
N GLN A 288 -14.09 -9.24 -1.40
CA GLN A 288 -13.82 -7.89 -1.91
C GLN A 288 -13.05 -7.94 -3.24
N ARG A 289 -12.21 -8.95 -3.46
CA ARG A 289 -11.40 -9.12 -4.69
C ARG A 289 -10.51 -7.91 -4.99
N GLU A 290 -10.06 -7.22 -3.95
CA GLU A 290 -9.16 -6.07 -4.07
C GLU A 290 -7.71 -6.55 -4.02
N LEU A 291 -6.87 -6.01 -4.92
CA LEU A 291 -5.44 -6.35 -5.02
C LEU A 291 -4.70 -6.27 -3.69
N PHE A 292 -5.03 -5.29 -2.86
CA PHE A 292 -4.39 -5.11 -1.57
C PHE A 292 -4.64 -6.30 -0.62
N ASN A 293 -5.88 -6.80 -0.55
CA ASN A 293 -6.20 -7.99 0.24
C ASN A 293 -5.61 -9.27 -0.35
N ILE A 294 -5.49 -9.35 -1.67
CA ILE A 294 -4.83 -10.46 -2.36
C ILE A 294 -3.34 -10.49 -1.96
N ALA A 295 -2.68 -9.32 -1.95
CA ALA A 295 -1.30 -9.20 -1.52
C ALA A 295 -1.11 -9.64 -0.06
N ASP A 296 -1.98 -9.19 0.85
CA ASP A 296 -1.96 -9.62 2.26
C ASP A 296 -2.12 -11.14 2.40
N ALA A 297 -3.10 -11.72 1.71
CA ALA A 297 -3.37 -13.16 1.76
C ALA A 297 -2.18 -13.98 1.23
N ALA A 298 -1.66 -13.62 0.05
CA ALA A 298 -0.50 -14.29 -0.55
C ALA A 298 0.75 -14.15 0.33
N SER A 299 0.96 -12.98 0.94
CA SER A 299 2.09 -12.73 1.85
C SER A 299 2.06 -13.65 3.08
N LEU A 300 0.90 -13.83 3.72
CA LEU A 300 0.77 -14.74 4.87
C LEU A 300 0.99 -16.20 4.50
N LEU A 301 0.37 -16.66 3.41
CA LEU A 301 0.55 -18.04 2.95
C LEU A 301 2.02 -18.32 2.64
N PHE A 302 2.70 -17.40 1.95
CA PHE A 302 4.10 -17.58 1.62
C PHE A 302 4.99 -17.57 2.88
N ARG A 303 4.72 -16.68 3.85
CA ARG A 303 5.44 -16.69 5.15
C ARG A 303 5.28 -18.01 5.90
N LEU A 304 4.05 -18.54 5.96
CA LEU A 304 3.75 -19.83 6.59
C LEU A 304 4.46 -20.99 5.87
N GLU A 305 4.49 -20.97 4.53
CA GLU A 305 5.21 -21.96 3.72
C GLU A 305 6.73 -21.93 4.01
N LEU A 306 7.34 -20.74 4.11
CA LEU A 306 8.76 -20.58 4.46
C LEU A 306 9.10 -21.05 5.89
N GLU A 307 8.15 -20.97 6.81
CA GLU A 307 8.29 -21.54 8.16
C GLU A 307 8.05 -23.07 8.20
N GLY A 308 7.59 -23.66 7.09
CA GLY A 308 7.41 -25.11 6.93
C GLY A 308 5.97 -25.62 7.14
N MET A 309 4.98 -24.72 7.17
CA MET A 309 3.57 -25.09 7.28
C MET A 309 3.01 -25.59 5.94
N ASP A 310 2.21 -26.66 5.98
CA ASP A 310 1.47 -27.13 4.81
C ASP A 310 0.23 -26.25 4.58
N VAL A 311 0.33 -25.36 3.60
CA VAL A 311 -0.73 -24.45 3.18
C VAL A 311 -1.17 -24.67 1.74
N VAL A 312 -0.76 -25.78 1.11
CA VAL A 312 -0.97 -26.04 -0.33
C VAL A 312 -2.45 -25.92 -0.72
N ASN A 313 -3.35 -26.44 0.11
CA ASN A 313 -4.79 -26.42 -0.15
C ASN A 313 -5.44 -25.03 0.01
N LYS A 314 -4.72 -24.03 0.53
CA LYS A 314 -5.24 -22.68 0.76
C LYS A 314 -4.98 -21.73 -0.42
N TRP A 315 -4.00 -22.04 -1.26
CA TRP A 315 -3.61 -21.19 -2.38
C TRP A 315 -4.68 -21.07 -3.47
N ARG A 316 -5.53 -22.08 -3.64
CA ARG A 316 -6.56 -22.09 -4.69
C ARG A 316 -7.53 -20.92 -4.57
N ASP A 317 -8.05 -20.66 -3.37
CA ASP A 317 -8.99 -19.55 -3.14
C ASP A 317 -8.38 -18.19 -3.48
N ILE A 318 -7.07 -18.03 -3.25
CA ILE A 318 -6.33 -16.80 -3.54
C ILE A 318 -6.03 -16.68 -5.03
N GLN A 319 -5.72 -17.81 -5.68
CA GLN A 319 -5.49 -17.84 -7.13
C GLN A 319 -6.77 -17.50 -7.90
N ASP A 320 -7.91 -18.05 -7.51
CA ASP A 320 -9.20 -17.82 -8.18
C ASP A 320 -9.61 -16.33 -8.20
N VAL A 321 -9.16 -15.53 -7.22
CA VAL A 321 -9.38 -14.06 -7.23
C VAL A 321 -8.24 -13.28 -7.88
N SER A 322 -7.07 -13.89 -8.06
CA SER A 322 -5.91 -13.29 -8.72
C SER A 322 -6.03 -13.34 -10.26
N GLU A 323 -6.80 -14.26 -10.82
CA GLU A 323 -6.92 -14.49 -12.27
C GLU A 323 -7.27 -13.22 -13.07
N SER A 324 -8.14 -12.36 -12.53
CA SER A 324 -8.55 -11.12 -13.21
C SER A 324 -7.47 -10.03 -13.24
N HIS A 325 -6.36 -10.24 -12.53
CA HIS A 325 -5.30 -9.25 -12.34
C HIS A 325 -3.97 -9.63 -13.00
N LEU A 326 -3.88 -10.80 -13.63
CA LEU A 326 -2.61 -11.34 -14.16
C LEU A 326 -2.00 -10.48 -15.28
N GLU A 327 -2.78 -9.57 -15.84
CA GLU A 327 -2.33 -8.70 -16.92
C GLU A 327 -2.18 -7.23 -16.49
N ASP A 328 -2.47 -6.86 -15.24
CA ASP A 328 -2.57 -5.46 -14.82
C ASP A 328 -1.23 -4.71 -14.95
N ALA A 329 -0.15 -5.28 -14.39
CA ALA A 329 1.22 -4.77 -14.45
C ALA A 329 1.34 -3.28 -14.06
N VAL A 330 0.67 -2.88 -12.97
CA VAL A 330 0.61 -1.49 -12.50
C VAL A 330 1.60 -1.22 -11.38
N PHE A 331 1.72 -2.13 -10.41
CA PHE A 331 2.60 -1.98 -9.26
C PHE A 331 3.35 -3.29 -9.01
N ALA A 332 4.68 -3.24 -9.17
CA ALA A 332 5.54 -4.42 -9.03
C ALA A 332 5.37 -5.14 -7.70
N PHE A 333 5.13 -4.40 -6.61
CA PHE A 333 4.84 -5.00 -5.31
C PHE A 333 3.60 -5.94 -5.35
N ASN A 334 2.48 -5.50 -5.95
CA ASN A 334 1.27 -6.33 -6.06
C ASN A 334 1.50 -7.52 -6.99
N ASP A 335 2.16 -7.26 -8.12
CA ASP A 335 2.49 -8.27 -9.14
C ASP A 335 3.32 -9.43 -8.57
N LEU A 336 4.24 -9.15 -7.65
CA LEU A 336 5.00 -10.19 -6.96
C LEU A 336 4.12 -11.10 -6.08
N HIS A 337 3.07 -10.56 -5.48
CA HIS A 337 2.13 -11.35 -4.68
C HIS A 337 1.16 -12.15 -5.55
N LEU A 338 0.78 -11.63 -6.72
CA LEU A 338 0.06 -12.40 -7.74
C LEU A 338 0.91 -13.58 -8.23
N MET A 339 2.21 -13.36 -8.46
CA MET A 339 3.13 -14.44 -8.82
C MET A 339 3.25 -15.50 -7.71
N MET A 340 3.31 -15.08 -6.44
CA MET A 340 3.26 -16.01 -5.30
C MET A 340 1.99 -16.87 -5.33
N SER A 341 0.83 -16.28 -5.65
CA SER A 341 -0.43 -17.01 -5.78
C SER A 341 -0.42 -18.05 -6.90
N CYS A 342 0.06 -17.67 -8.10
CA CYS A 342 0.16 -18.60 -9.23
C CYS A 342 1.10 -19.78 -8.93
N LEU A 343 2.27 -19.50 -8.34
CA LEU A 343 3.23 -20.52 -7.98
C LEU A 343 2.74 -21.37 -6.80
N GLY A 344 2.11 -20.75 -5.80
CA GLY A 344 1.58 -21.40 -4.61
C GLY A 344 0.49 -22.43 -4.96
N SER A 345 -0.44 -22.06 -5.84
CA SER A 345 -1.52 -22.93 -6.33
C SER A 345 -1.03 -24.06 -7.25
N GLY A 346 0.18 -23.93 -7.80
CA GLY A 346 0.72 -24.88 -8.77
C GLY A 346 0.17 -24.72 -10.19
N ASP A 347 -0.55 -23.63 -10.48
CA ASP A 347 -1.05 -23.34 -11.82
C ASP A 347 0.08 -22.83 -12.74
N LYS A 348 0.74 -23.77 -13.41
CA LYS A 348 1.83 -23.48 -14.34
C LYS A 348 1.40 -22.63 -15.53
N LYS A 349 0.13 -22.71 -15.95
CA LYS A 349 -0.36 -21.90 -17.08
C LYS A 349 -0.51 -20.46 -16.65
N ALA A 350 -1.12 -20.23 -15.49
CA ALA A 350 -1.26 -18.90 -14.93
C ALA A 350 0.11 -18.25 -14.66
N SER A 351 1.07 -18.97 -14.06
CA SER A 351 2.40 -18.42 -13.81
C SER A 351 3.16 -18.07 -15.09
N GLN A 352 3.04 -18.89 -16.14
CA GLN A 352 3.68 -18.61 -17.43
C GLN A 352 3.03 -17.41 -18.13
N HIS A 353 1.69 -17.37 -18.16
CA HIS A 353 0.93 -16.24 -18.71
C HIS A 353 1.27 -14.93 -18.01
N PHE A 354 1.36 -14.96 -16.68
CA PHE A 354 1.73 -13.80 -15.87
C PHE A 354 3.13 -13.27 -16.22
N LEU A 355 4.13 -14.16 -16.32
CA LEU A 355 5.49 -13.77 -16.72
C LEU A 355 5.53 -13.16 -18.13
N GLU A 356 4.81 -13.76 -19.09
CA GLU A 356 4.72 -13.26 -20.47
C GLU A 356 4.09 -11.87 -20.52
N SER A 357 3.01 -11.64 -19.75
CA SER A 357 2.36 -10.33 -19.64
C SER A 357 3.30 -9.28 -19.04
N LEU A 358 4.06 -9.65 -18.00
CA LEU A 358 5.01 -8.75 -17.36
C LEU A 358 6.20 -8.42 -18.28
N GLU A 359 6.68 -9.39 -19.07
CA GLU A 359 7.69 -9.17 -20.11
C GLU A 359 7.19 -8.24 -21.23
N GLU A 360 5.92 -8.38 -21.63
CA GLU A 360 5.29 -7.47 -22.58
C GLU A 360 5.21 -6.05 -22.01
N HIS A 361 4.80 -5.90 -20.75
CA HIS A 361 4.80 -4.62 -20.05
C HIS A 361 6.20 -3.99 -20.02
N VAL A 362 7.24 -4.75 -19.68
CA VAL A 362 8.62 -4.23 -19.64
C VAL A 362 9.12 -3.79 -21.03
N ARG A 363 8.68 -4.46 -22.09
CA ARG A 363 9.07 -4.18 -23.47
C ARG A 363 8.36 -2.95 -24.06
N ASN A 364 7.08 -2.79 -23.77
CA ASN A 364 6.20 -1.81 -24.41
C ASN A 364 5.81 -0.64 -23.49
N GLY A 365 6.02 -0.78 -22.18
CA GLY A 365 5.68 0.21 -21.17
C GLY A 365 6.70 1.35 -21.07
N GLN A 366 6.41 2.31 -20.20
CA GLN A 366 7.20 3.51 -20.00
C GLN A 366 7.11 4.04 -18.56
N GLY A 367 7.94 5.02 -18.25
CA GLY A 367 7.94 5.71 -16.97
C GLY A 367 8.42 4.87 -15.80
N THR A 368 8.22 5.41 -14.59
CA THR A 368 8.63 4.80 -13.33
C THR A 368 8.12 3.36 -13.18
N THR A 369 6.86 3.10 -13.54
CA THR A 369 6.27 1.76 -13.42
C THR A 369 7.06 0.72 -14.21
N ARG A 370 7.34 0.99 -15.49
CA ARG A 370 8.10 0.06 -16.34
C ARG A 370 9.53 -0.14 -15.83
N ASP A 371 10.17 0.92 -15.35
CA ASP A 371 11.56 0.84 -14.89
C ASP A 371 11.71 -0.02 -13.63
N VAL A 372 10.77 0.09 -12.68
CA VAL A 372 10.77 -0.77 -11.47
C VAL A 372 10.53 -2.24 -11.84
N HIS A 373 9.59 -2.52 -12.75
CA HIS A 373 9.38 -3.88 -13.25
C HIS A 373 10.62 -4.44 -13.96
N SER A 374 11.25 -3.65 -14.82
CA SER A 374 12.42 -4.08 -15.60
C SER A 374 13.64 -4.32 -14.72
N HIS A 375 13.90 -3.44 -13.75
CA HIS A 375 15.11 -3.50 -12.93
C HIS A 375 14.99 -4.53 -11.80
N THR A 376 13.82 -4.61 -11.17
CA THR A 376 13.60 -5.39 -9.94
C THR A 376 12.47 -6.41 -10.09
N GLY A 377 11.25 -5.97 -10.42
CA GLY A 377 10.04 -6.81 -10.33
C GLY A 377 10.13 -8.12 -11.09
N LEU A 378 10.44 -8.07 -12.40
CA LEU A 378 10.53 -9.26 -13.26
C LEU A 378 11.59 -10.25 -12.77
N LYS A 379 12.73 -9.76 -12.27
CA LYS A 379 13.80 -10.62 -11.75
C LYS A 379 13.37 -11.34 -10.47
N ILE A 380 12.63 -10.68 -9.59
CA ILE A 380 12.10 -11.34 -8.38
C ILE A 380 11.04 -12.37 -8.76
N CYS A 381 10.18 -12.12 -9.76
CA CYS A 381 9.29 -13.16 -10.29
C CYS A 381 10.07 -14.40 -10.77
N GLN A 382 11.17 -14.21 -11.50
CA GLN A 382 12.05 -15.29 -11.94
C GLN A 382 12.69 -16.03 -10.76
N ALA A 383 13.10 -15.32 -9.70
CA ALA A 383 13.63 -15.94 -8.50
C ALA A 383 12.57 -16.78 -7.75
N LEU A 384 11.33 -16.30 -7.66
CA LEU A 384 10.20 -17.03 -7.09
C LEU A 384 9.92 -18.32 -7.88
N THR A 385 9.96 -18.26 -9.21
CA THR A 385 9.84 -19.45 -10.07
C THR A 385 10.96 -20.45 -9.80
N ALA A 386 12.22 -20.01 -9.81
CA ALA A 386 13.37 -20.86 -9.54
C ALA A 386 13.26 -21.55 -8.17
N TYR A 387 12.84 -20.80 -7.14
CA TYR A 387 12.60 -21.37 -5.81
C TYR A 387 11.50 -22.44 -5.84
N LYS A 388 10.37 -22.18 -6.51
CA LYS A 388 9.27 -23.15 -6.61
C LYS A 388 9.68 -24.44 -7.34
N GLU A 389 10.61 -24.34 -8.28
CA GLU A 389 11.18 -25.48 -9.01
C GLU A 389 12.29 -26.21 -8.24
N GLY A 390 12.67 -25.71 -7.06
CA GLY A 390 13.73 -26.28 -6.22
C GLY A 390 15.14 -25.82 -6.58
N ASP A 391 15.30 -24.87 -7.52
CA ASP A 391 16.59 -24.24 -7.81
C ASP A 391 16.86 -23.07 -6.84
N PHE A 392 17.11 -23.44 -5.59
CA PHE A 392 17.44 -22.50 -4.52
C PHE A 392 18.74 -21.74 -4.78
N ALA A 393 19.66 -22.31 -5.57
CA ALA A 393 20.89 -21.63 -5.95
C ALA A 393 20.60 -20.46 -6.88
N GLN A 394 19.83 -20.67 -7.96
CA GLN A 394 19.45 -19.62 -8.88
C GLN A 394 18.60 -18.54 -8.19
N ALA A 395 17.62 -18.93 -7.37
CA ALA A 395 16.82 -17.99 -6.59
C ALA A 395 17.71 -17.07 -5.73
N THR A 396 18.70 -17.64 -5.05
CA THR A 396 19.67 -16.88 -4.24
C THR A 396 20.55 -15.96 -5.09
N ASP A 397 21.07 -16.46 -6.21
CA ASP A 397 21.96 -15.70 -7.11
C ASP A 397 21.25 -14.49 -7.72
N ILE A 398 19.94 -14.60 -8.01
CA ILE A 398 19.11 -13.49 -8.49
C ILE A 398 18.80 -12.49 -7.37
N MET A 399 18.35 -12.98 -6.20
CA MET A 399 17.85 -12.12 -5.13
C MET A 399 18.96 -11.38 -4.37
N TYR A 400 20.12 -12.00 -4.15
CA TYR A 400 21.18 -11.42 -3.32
C TYR A 400 21.66 -10.03 -3.78
N PRO A 401 21.92 -9.79 -5.09
CA PRO A 401 22.29 -8.45 -5.56
C PRO A 401 21.12 -7.44 -5.50
N LEU A 402 19.87 -7.90 -5.57
CA LEU A 402 18.67 -7.05 -5.59
C LEU A 402 18.21 -6.58 -4.20
N ARG A 403 18.77 -7.11 -3.10
CA ARG A 403 18.25 -6.86 -1.74
C ARG A 403 18.13 -5.37 -1.36
N TYR A 404 18.98 -4.51 -1.90
CA TYR A 404 18.91 -3.06 -1.68
C TYR A 404 18.01 -2.31 -2.67
N ASP A 405 17.61 -2.97 -3.75
CA ASP A 405 16.63 -2.45 -4.72
C ASP A 405 15.19 -2.84 -4.34
N VAL A 406 14.99 -3.83 -3.45
CA VAL A 406 13.67 -4.25 -2.93
C VAL A 406 12.79 -3.08 -2.45
N PRO A 407 13.31 -2.05 -1.76
CA PRO A 407 12.51 -0.87 -1.41
C PRO A 407 11.83 -0.21 -2.61
N THR A 408 12.45 -0.21 -3.81
CA THR A 408 11.90 0.44 -5.02
C THR A 408 10.60 -0.17 -5.52
N LEU A 409 10.24 -1.36 -5.04
CA LEU A 409 8.97 -2.02 -5.36
C LEU A 409 7.76 -1.31 -4.76
N GLY A 410 7.97 -0.54 -3.69
CA GLY A 410 6.91 0.01 -2.86
C GLY A 410 6.57 -0.88 -1.65
N GLY A 411 5.39 -0.66 -1.08
CA GLY A 411 4.95 -1.28 0.19
C GLY A 411 5.62 -0.66 1.41
N SER A 412 5.50 -1.31 2.56
CA SER A 412 6.13 -0.93 3.82
C SER A 412 7.29 -1.86 4.19
N HIS A 413 8.08 -1.54 5.23
CA HIS A 413 9.16 -2.41 5.69
C HIS A 413 8.65 -3.78 6.13
N ALA A 414 7.57 -3.81 6.92
CA ALA A 414 6.93 -5.05 7.36
C ALA A 414 6.48 -5.91 6.18
N GLN A 415 5.87 -5.29 5.16
CA GLN A 415 5.41 -5.98 3.96
C GLN A 415 6.56 -6.56 3.14
N ARG A 416 7.58 -5.76 2.82
CA ARG A 416 8.74 -6.17 2.02
C ARG A 416 9.62 -7.20 2.71
N ASP A 417 9.47 -7.37 4.02
CA ASP A 417 10.28 -8.29 4.79
C ASP A 417 10.20 -9.75 4.30
N ILE A 418 9.09 -10.11 3.65
CA ILE A 418 8.93 -11.42 3.01
C ILE A 418 10.04 -11.71 1.98
N PHE A 419 10.51 -10.71 1.23
CA PHE A 419 11.58 -10.88 0.25
C PHE A 419 12.95 -11.12 0.92
N ASN A 420 13.16 -10.54 2.11
CA ASN A 420 14.36 -10.80 2.91
C ASN A 420 14.34 -12.22 3.48
N ILE A 421 13.20 -12.65 4.05
CA ILE A 421 13.02 -14.02 4.56
C ILE A 421 13.18 -15.02 3.42
N PHE A 422 12.55 -14.76 2.27
CA PHE A 422 12.66 -15.56 1.05
C PHE A 422 14.12 -15.73 0.60
N LEU A 423 14.90 -14.65 0.53
CA LEU A 423 16.33 -14.73 0.19
C LEU A 423 17.11 -15.55 1.21
N ILE A 424 16.88 -15.34 2.51
CA ILE A 424 17.55 -16.11 3.57
C ILE A 424 17.23 -17.60 3.43
N VAL A 425 15.95 -17.95 3.32
CA VAL A 425 15.50 -19.33 3.22
C VAL A 425 16.00 -20.01 1.94
N SER A 426 16.00 -19.30 0.80
CA SER A 426 16.62 -19.77 -0.45
C SER A 426 18.11 -20.05 -0.25
N ALA A 427 18.83 -19.13 0.41
CA ALA A 427 20.26 -19.27 0.65
C ALA A 427 20.58 -20.43 1.62
N LEU A 428 19.71 -20.72 2.59
CA LEU A 428 19.82 -21.86 3.51
C LEU A 428 19.56 -23.21 2.83
N GLN A 429 18.65 -23.26 1.86
CA GLN A 429 18.31 -24.49 1.13
C GLN A 429 19.25 -24.74 -0.06
N SER A 430 20.05 -23.75 -0.46
CA SER A 430 20.94 -23.86 -1.60
C SER A 430 22.04 -24.91 -1.38
N PRO A 431 22.39 -25.73 -2.38
CA PRO A 431 23.49 -26.69 -2.25
C PRO A 431 24.89 -26.03 -2.19
N LYS A 432 25.00 -24.70 -2.36
CA LYS A 432 26.28 -23.97 -2.43
C LYS A 432 26.72 -23.48 -1.05
N ALA A 433 27.91 -23.90 -0.59
CA ALA A 433 28.49 -23.44 0.67
C ALA A 433 28.69 -21.90 0.77
N GLU A 434 28.86 -21.22 -0.37
CA GLU A 434 28.88 -19.76 -0.43
C GLU A 434 27.53 -19.15 -0.01
N HIS A 435 26.42 -19.74 -0.42
CA HIS A 435 25.08 -19.25 -0.10
C HIS A 435 24.78 -19.42 1.38
N HIS A 436 25.26 -20.51 2.01
CA HIS A 436 25.19 -20.64 3.46
C HIS A 436 25.95 -19.53 4.21
N ARG A 437 27.09 -19.06 3.67
CA ARG A 437 27.80 -17.89 4.23
C ARG A 437 26.98 -16.60 4.06
N LYS A 438 26.35 -16.41 2.90
CA LYS A 438 25.43 -15.29 2.64
C LYS A 438 24.26 -15.31 3.63
N ALA A 439 23.62 -16.47 3.83
CA ALA A 439 22.54 -16.63 4.79
C ALA A 439 22.94 -16.21 6.22
N ARG A 440 24.13 -16.60 6.68
CA ARG A 440 24.68 -16.16 7.98
C ARG A 440 24.85 -14.65 8.07
N ALA A 441 25.39 -14.02 7.03
CA ALA A 441 25.56 -12.57 6.99
C ALA A 441 24.19 -11.85 7.02
N LEU A 442 23.24 -12.29 6.20
CA LEU A 442 21.88 -11.73 6.14
C LEU A 442 21.13 -11.88 7.48
N LEU A 443 21.28 -13.02 8.17
CA LEU A 443 20.71 -13.21 9.50
C LEU A 443 21.33 -12.28 10.54
N ALA A 444 22.65 -12.02 10.46
CA ALA A 444 23.31 -11.06 11.33
C ALA A 444 22.84 -9.61 11.05
N GLU A 445 22.70 -9.23 9.77
CA GLU A 445 22.11 -7.94 9.36
C GLU A 445 20.70 -7.78 9.93
N ARG A 446 19.85 -8.81 9.77
CA ARG A 446 18.48 -8.82 10.29
C ARG A 446 18.43 -8.69 11.82
N LYS A 447 19.26 -9.45 12.56
CA LYS A 447 19.33 -9.37 14.03
C LYS A 447 19.79 -7.99 14.50
N GLY A 448 20.66 -7.33 13.74
CA GLY A 448 21.08 -5.95 14.01
C GLY A 448 19.98 -4.91 13.80
N LEU A 449 19.02 -5.17 12.90
CA LEU A 449 17.87 -4.29 12.67
C LEU A 449 16.71 -4.55 13.64
N LYS A 450 16.39 -5.82 13.90
CA LYS A 450 15.30 -6.27 14.78
C LYS A 450 15.88 -7.22 15.82
N GLU A 451 16.29 -6.68 16.96
CA GLU A 451 16.96 -7.45 18.02
C GLU A 451 16.04 -8.52 18.61
N ASN A 452 14.78 -8.17 18.89
CA ASN A 452 13.78 -9.12 19.38
C ASN A 452 12.98 -9.75 18.22
N SER A 453 13.51 -10.84 17.68
CA SER A 453 12.96 -11.52 16.50
C SER A 453 13.03 -13.04 16.68
N PRO A 454 12.04 -13.67 17.35
CA PRO A 454 12.02 -15.11 17.52
C PRO A 454 12.07 -15.88 16.20
N LEU A 455 11.53 -15.34 15.10
CA LEU A 455 11.67 -15.94 13.76
C LEU A 455 13.13 -15.98 13.32
N THR A 456 13.86 -14.87 13.49
CA THR A 456 15.29 -14.82 13.17
C THR A 456 16.08 -15.81 14.01
N ASP A 457 15.76 -15.94 15.30
CA ASP A 457 16.44 -16.88 16.19
C ASP A 457 16.18 -18.34 15.76
N ARG A 458 14.96 -18.67 15.32
CA ARG A 458 14.66 -19.98 14.71
C ARG A 458 15.47 -20.22 13.43
N LEU A 459 15.58 -19.24 12.54
CA LEU A 459 16.38 -19.37 11.31
C LEU A 459 17.88 -19.50 11.61
N ILE A 460 18.41 -18.79 12.61
CA ILE A 460 19.81 -18.94 13.08
C ILE A 460 20.02 -20.37 13.60
N ALA A 461 19.09 -20.91 14.39
CA ALA A 461 19.19 -22.26 14.90
C ALA A 461 19.24 -23.31 13.77
N ARG A 462 18.51 -23.09 12.67
CA ARG A 462 18.58 -23.96 11.46
C ARG A 462 19.98 -23.96 10.86
N VAL A 463 20.68 -22.81 10.80
CA VAL A 463 22.07 -22.74 10.30
C VAL A 463 23.01 -23.59 11.15
N THR A 464 22.89 -23.51 12.47
CA THR A 464 23.80 -24.20 13.39
C THR A 464 23.65 -25.72 13.36
N ALA A 465 22.52 -26.23 12.88
CA ALA A 465 22.30 -27.67 12.71
C ALA A 465 23.06 -28.26 11.48
N PHE A 466 23.52 -27.42 10.56
CA PHE A 466 24.25 -27.82 9.34
C PHE A 466 25.76 -27.48 9.38
N ALA A 467 26.23 -26.84 10.46
CA ALA A 467 27.64 -26.54 10.71
C ALA A 467 28.25 -27.65 11.58
#